data_AF-A0AAJ6HW18-F1
#
_entry.id   AF-A0AAJ6HW18-F1
#
_cell.length_a   1.000
_cell.length_b   1.000
_cell.length_c   1.000
_cell.angle_alpha   90.00
_cell.angle_beta   90.00
_cell.angle_gamma   90.00
#
_symmetry.space_group_name_H-M   'P 1'
#
loop_
_entity.id
_entity.type
_entity.pdbx_description
1 polymer ?
#
loop_
_entity_poly.entity_id
_entity_poly.type
_entity_poly.pdbx_seq_one_letter_code
_entity_poly.pdbx_strand_id
1 'polypeptide(L)'
;MGYQLSAVVADAELLREHTAELDHAVLGELRQDFALLPVTPQLVVELTGSLPDFAVDDRTAEHPFGLVLSPVLTELLSGWSGLGPLAYVEAEFGGGAGYQSAMVWLGGAVSWGPCFDDVLDGPREQWPINAALLRLGVERGAWIDPFAEVGLHLERSTDGWLAHGRRRLSADYWDELVEQWENQ
;
A
#
# COMPACT_ATOMS: atom_id res chain seq x y z
N MET A 1 -3.44 -13.76 -14.57
CA MET A 1 -3.93 -12.89 -13.48
C MET A 1 -2.77 -12.02 -13.05
N GLY A 2 -2.85 -10.72 -13.29
CA GLY A 2 -1.83 -9.78 -12.85
C GLY A 2 -2.06 -9.39 -11.40
N TYR A 3 -1.00 -8.98 -10.72
CA TYR A 3 -1.12 -8.27 -9.45
C TYR A 3 -1.48 -6.81 -9.74
N GLN A 4 -2.34 -6.16 -8.96
CA GLN A 4 -2.60 -4.72 -9.06
C GLN A 4 -2.89 -4.12 -7.69
N LEU A 5 -2.09 -3.17 -7.23
CA LEU A 5 -2.27 -2.52 -5.94
C LEU A 5 -2.26 -1.00 -6.10
N SER A 6 -3.16 -0.33 -5.38
CA SER A 6 -3.11 1.09 -5.06
C SER A 6 -3.58 1.24 -3.62
N ALA A 7 -2.70 1.70 -2.73
CA ALA A 7 -2.98 1.68 -1.30
C ALA A 7 -2.14 2.68 -0.49
N VAL A 8 -2.66 3.05 0.68
CA VAL A 8 -1.88 3.67 1.76
C VAL A 8 -1.47 2.58 2.75
N VAL A 9 -0.20 2.57 3.16
CA VAL A 9 0.35 1.67 4.17
C VAL A 9 0.90 2.49 5.32
N ALA A 10 0.48 2.17 6.54
CA ALA A 10 0.95 2.82 7.77
C ALA A 10 0.64 1.92 8.97
N ASP A 11 0.99 2.39 10.17
CA ASP A 11 0.57 1.78 11.43
C ASP A 11 -0.96 1.57 11.46
N ALA A 12 -1.40 0.41 11.96
CA ALA A 12 -2.80 0.02 11.97
C ALA A 12 -3.66 0.92 12.87
N GLU A 13 -3.13 1.39 14.00
CA GLU A 13 -3.83 2.33 14.87
C GLU A 13 -4.00 3.69 14.19
N LEU A 14 -2.93 4.18 13.52
CA LEU A 14 -2.99 5.44 12.77
C LEU A 14 -4.06 5.40 11.68
N LEU A 15 -4.11 4.35 10.86
CA LEU A 15 -5.12 4.24 9.81
C LEU A 15 -6.51 4.12 10.42
N ARG A 16 -6.68 3.33 11.48
CA ARG A 16 -7.97 3.14 12.14
C ARG A 16 -8.50 4.44 12.73
N GLU A 17 -7.65 5.28 13.32
CA GLU A 17 -8.02 6.59 13.85
C GLU A 17 -8.58 7.50 12.75
N HIS A 18 -7.88 7.59 11.61
CA HIS A 18 -8.26 8.49 10.53
C HIS A 18 -9.40 7.98 9.64
N THR A 19 -9.68 6.68 9.66
CA THR A 19 -10.66 6.08 8.75
C THR A 19 -11.91 5.52 9.44
N ALA A 20 -12.04 5.62 10.77
CA ALA A 20 -13.17 5.04 11.51
C ALA A 20 -14.54 5.60 11.09
N GLU A 21 -14.59 6.86 10.66
CA GLU A 21 -15.83 7.55 10.26
C GLU A 21 -16.08 7.50 8.74
N LEU A 22 -15.20 6.84 7.97
CA LEU A 22 -15.31 6.75 6.51
C LEU A 22 -16.08 5.49 6.12
N ASP A 23 -17.13 5.66 5.31
CA ASP A 23 -18.01 4.60 4.82
C ASP A 23 -17.29 3.65 3.85
N HIS A 24 -16.32 4.16 3.08
CA HIS A 24 -15.61 3.38 2.06
C HIS A 24 -14.20 2.97 2.48
N ALA A 25 -13.79 3.29 3.71
CA ALA A 25 -12.52 2.81 4.23
C ALA A 25 -12.63 1.36 4.68
N VAL A 26 -11.72 0.53 4.16
CA VAL A 26 -11.60 -0.86 4.54
C VAL A 26 -10.13 -1.12 4.83
N LEU A 27 -9.80 -1.53 6.04
CA LEU A 27 -8.42 -1.84 6.42
C LEU A 27 -8.15 -3.32 6.21
N GLY A 28 -7.08 -3.64 5.48
CA GLY A 28 -6.45 -4.95 5.50
C GLY A 28 -5.35 -4.97 6.54
N GLU A 29 -5.46 -5.82 7.55
CA GLU A 29 -4.40 -5.98 8.55
C GLU A 29 -3.17 -6.63 7.91
N LEU A 30 -2.00 -6.06 8.20
CA LEU A 30 -0.69 -6.59 7.83
C LEU A 30 0.02 -7.08 9.10
N ARG A 31 1.15 -7.76 8.92
CA ARG A 31 2.01 -8.15 10.05
C ARG A 31 2.75 -6.93 10.62
N GLN A 32 3.34 -7.08 11.80
CA GLN A 32 4.11 -6.04 12.51
C GLN A 32 3.28 -4.77 12.80
N ASP A 33 2.00 -4.95 13.16
CA ASP A 33 1.06 -3.87 13.50
C ASP A 33 0.82 -2.84 12.39
N PHE A 34 1.20 -3.14 11.15
CA PHE A 34 0.84 -2.32 9.99
C PHE A 34 -0.57 -2.66 9.49
N ALA A 35 -1.16 -1.72 8.76
CA ALA A 35 -2.32 -1.98 7.94
C ALA A 35 -2.20 -1.35 6.55
N LEU A 36 -3.00 -1.88 5.66
CA LEU A 36 -3.18 -1.41 4.30
C LEU A 36 -4.58 -0.85 4.14
N LEU A 37 -4.69 0.38 3.64
CA LEU A 37 -5.94 1.01 3.21
C LEU A 37 -5.96 1.02 1.67
N PRO A 38 -6.78 0.18 1.01
CA PRO A 38 -6.94 0.19 -0.43
C PRO A 38 -7.48 1.54 -0.90
N VAL A 39 -6.77 2.19 -1.82
CA VAL A 39 -7.20 3.48 -2.38
C VAL A 39 -8.10 3.20 -3.58
N THR A 40 -9.40 3.35 -3.33
CA THR A 40 -10.45 3.12 -4.33
C THR A 40 -11.01 4.44 -4.84
N PRO A 41 -11.63 4.48 -6.03
CA PRO A 41 -12.33 5.68 -6.49
C PRO A 41 -13.33 6.25 -5.49
N GLN A 42 -14.07 5.38 -4.79
CA GLN A 42 -15.05 5.77 -3.79
C GLN A 42 -14.39 6.40 -2.57
N LEU A 43 -13.29 5.82 -2.09
CA LEU A 43 -12.53 6.38 -0.98
C LEU A 43 -11.92 7.74 -1.36
N VAL A 44 -11.42 7.92 -2.58
CA VAL A 44 -10.91 9.23 -3.05
C VAL A 44 -12.02 10.28 -3.06
N VAL A 45 -13.22 9.94 -3.54
CA VAL A 45 -14.37 10.85 -3.51
C VAL A 45 -14.75 11.20 -2.09
N GLU A 46 -14.75 10.23 -1.18
CA GLU A 46 -15.10 10.47 0.21
C GLU A 46 -14.07 11.36 0.93
N LEU A 47 -12.77 11.13 0.69
CA LEU A 47 -11.69 11.92 1.28
C LEU A 47 -11.61 13.34 0.71
N THR A 48 -11.83 13.50 -0.61
CA THR A 48 -11.53 14.75 -1.31
C THR A 48 -12.74 15.52 -1.80
N GLY A 49 -13.93 14.91 -1.78
CA GLY A 49 -15.16 15.45 -2.38
C GLY A 49 -15.17 15.48 -3.91
N SER A 50 -14.15 14.92 -4.57
CA SER A 50 -13.95 15.00 -6.02
C SER A 50 -13.68 13.62 -6.63
N LEU A 51 -14.04 13.43 -7.90
CA LEU A 51 -13.70 12.21 -8.62
C LEU A 51 -12.18 12.05 -8.72
N PRO A 52 -11.65 10.82 -8.60
CA PRO A 52 -10.23 10.57 -8.86
C PRO A 52 -9.88 10.92 -10.30
N ASP A 53 -8.67 11.46 -10.47
CA ASP A 53 -8.06 11.65 -11.78
C ASP A 53 -6.94 10.62 -11.98
N PHE A 54 -6.81 10.12 -13.20
CA PHE A 54 -5.86 9.06 -13.53
C PHE A 54 -4.98 9.50 -14.70
N ALA A 55 -3.68 9.25 -14.57
CA ALA A 55 -2.73 9.49 -15.65
C ALA A 55 -3.12 8.66 -16.88
N VAL A 56 -3.18 9.32 -18.04
CA VAL A 56 -3.49 8.71 -19.34
C VAL A 56 -2.25 8.29 -20.12
N ASP A 57 -1.09 8.85 -19.76
CA ASP A 57 0.19 8.51 -20.34
C ASP A 57 0.81 7.28 -19.66
N ASP A 58 1.80 6.67 -20.33
CA ASP A 58 2.59 5.60 -19.73
C ASP A 58 3.28 6.09 -18.45
N ARG A 59 3.40 5.20 -17.46
CA ARG A 59 4.07 5.53 -16.20
C ARG A 59 5.57 5.73 -16.43
N THR A 60 6.12 6.78 -15.84
CA THR A 60 7.55 7.08 -15.89
C THR A 60 8.04 7.54 -14.51
N ALA A 61 9.35 7.75 -14.36
CA ALA A 61 9.90 8.35 -13.15
C ALA A 61 9.31 9.75 -12.85
N GLU A 62 8.93 10.52 -13.88
CA GLU A 62 8.27 11.83 -13.73
C GLU A 62 6.78 11.70 -13.38
N HIS A 63 6.12 10.64 -13.84
CA HIS A 63 4.70 10.36 -13.61
C HIS A 63 4.53 8.94 -13.03
N PRO A 64 4.95 8.74 -11.77
CA PRO A 64 5.16 7.41 -11.21
C PRO A 64 3.86 6.71 -10.82
N PHE A 65 2.79 7.47 -10.58
CA PHE A 65 1.51 6.94 -10.14
C PHE A 65 0.47 6.99 -11.25
N GLY A 66 -0.38 5.97 -11.31
CA GLY A 66 -1.57 5.97 -12.13
C GLY A 66 -2.66 6.87 -11.55
N LEU A 67 -2.81 6.89 -10.22
CA LEU A 67 -3.67 7.88 -9.56
C LEU A 67 -2.93 9.22 -9.48
N VAL A 68 -3.55 10.27 -10.02
CA VAL A 68 -3.05 11.64 -9.84
C VAL A 68 -3.35 12.06 -8.40
N LEU A 69 -2.29 12.16 -7.59
CA LEU A 69 -2.40 12.63 -6.21
C LEU A 69 -2.74 14.12 -6.19
N SER A 70 -4.03 14.43 -6.08
CA SER A 70 -4.51 15.81 -6.00
C SER A 70 -3.89 16.55 -4.81
N PRO A 71 -3.81 17.90 -4.85
CA PRO A 71 -3.31 18.68 -3.72
C PRO A 71 -4.07 18.36 -2.42
N VAL A 72 -5.40 18.20 -2.49
CA VAL A 72 -6.26 17.87 -1.34
C VAL A 72 -5.89 16.51 -0.76
N LEU A 73 -5.72 15.49 -1.60
CA LEU A 73 -5.33 14.15 -1.13
C LEU A 73 -3.91 14.18 -0.53
N THR A 74 -2.99 14.90 -1.17
CA THR A 74 -1.61 15.05 -0.69
C THR A 74 -1.56 15.78 0.67
N GLU A 75 -2.35 16.82 0.86
CA GLU A 75 -2.47 17.55 2.13
C GLU A 75 -3.08 16.67 3.23
N LEU A 76 -4.09 15.85 2.92
CA LEU A 76 -4.67 14.90 3.87
C LEU A 76 -3.64 13.86 4.33
N LEU A 77 -2.94 13.22 3.40
CA LEU A 77 -1.88 12.26 3.71
C LEU A 77 -0.73 12.92 4.48
N SER A 78 -0.37 14.15 4.12
CA SER A 78 0.60 14.93 4.90
C SER A 78 0.10 15.14 6.33
N GLY A 79 -1.16 15.53 6.53
CA GLY A 79 -1.78 15.68 7.85
C GLY A 79 -1.74 14.40 8.69
N TRP A 80 -2.13 13.26 8.12
CA TRP A 80 -2.07 11.95 8.80
C TRP A 80 -0.64 11.59 9.20
N SER A 81 0.33 11.92 8.35
CA SER A 81 1.74 11.65 8.63
C SER A 81 2.32 12.43 9.83
N GLY A 82 1.57 13.39 10.37
CA GLY A 82 1.92 14.09 11.60
C GLY A 82 1.83 13.22 12.86
N LEU A 83 1.02 12.16 12.84
CA LEU A 83 0.88 11.20 13.95
C LEU A 83 1.81 9.99 13.81
N GLY A 84 2.25 9.66 12.59
CA GLY A 84 3.15 8.55 12.33
C GLY A 84 3.54 8.44 10.86
N PRO A 85 4.50 7.56 10.51
CA PRO A 85 4.94 7.38 9.14
C PRO A 85 3.85 6.75 8.26
N LEU A 86 3.73 7.21 7.01
CA LEU A 86 2.87 6.56 6.03
C LEU A 86 3.47 6.55 4.63
N ALA A 87 3.06 5.57 3.83
CA ALA A 87 3.42 5.47 2.42
C ALA A 87 2.18 5.33 1.54
N TYR A 88 2.21 5.97 0.38
CA TYR A 88 1.33 5.61 -0.74
C TYR A 88 2.11 4.71 -1.70
N VAL A 89 1.51 3.59 -2.09
CA VAL A 89 2.13 2.58 -2.96
C VAL A 89 1.21 2.20 -4.11
N GLU A 90 1.80 1.99 -5.28
CA GLU A 90 1.16 1.35 -6.42
C GLU A 90 2.03 0.21 -6.95
N ALA A 91 1.40 -0.83 -7.49
CA ALA A 91 2.12 -1.87 -8.22
C ALA A 91 1.22 -2.57 -9.23
N GLU A 92 1.83 -3.06 -10.31
CA GLU A 92 1.19 -3.97 -11.25
C GLU A 92 2.17 -5.08 -11.64
N PHE A 93 1.71 -6.34 -11.68
CA PHE A 93 2.50 -7.47 -12.17
C PHE A 93 1.69 -8.33 -13.16
N GLY A 94 1.17 -7.71 -14.22
CA GLY A 94 0.41 -8.38 -15.28
C GLY A 94 0.95 -8.05 -16.68
N GLY A 95 0.91 -9.01 -17.61
CA GLY A 95 1.06 -8.71 -19.04
C GLY A 95 2.48 -8.51 -19.60
N GLY A 96 3.53 -8.56 -18.78
CA GLY A 96 4.94 -8.61 -19.23
C GLY A 96 5.82 -7.41 -18.87
N ALA A 97 5.25 -6.34 -18.31
CA ALA A 97 5.98 -5.25 -17.67
C ALA A 97 5.30 -4.95 -16.34
N GLY A 98 5.96 -5.27 -15.23
CA GLY A 98 5.43 -4.99 -13.90
C GLY A 98 6.14 -3.77 -13.33
N TYR A 99 5.40 -2.90 -12.65
CA TYR A 99 5.98 -1.71 -12.02
C TYR A 99 5.67 -1.67 -10.53
N GLN A 100 6.49 -0.92 -9.81
CA GLN A 100 6.22 -0.47 -8.47
C GLN A 100 6.43 1.03 -8.38
N SER A 101 5.60 1.67 -7.56
CA SER A 101 5.71 3.09 -7.25
C SER A 101 5.46 3.31 -5.78
N ALA A 102 6.19 4.25 -5.18
CA ALA A 102 5.98 4.58 -3.77
C ALA A 102 6.38 6.03 -3.43
N MET A 103 5.69 6.60 -2.44
CA MET A 103 6.03 7.88 -1.82
C MET A 103 5.78 7.79 -0.32
N VAL A 104 6.65 8.38 0.49
CA VAL A 104 6.63 8.28 1.95
C VAL A 104 6.56 9.66 2.58
N TRP A 105 5.63 9.83 3.52
CA TRP A 105 5.50 11.01 4.35
C TRP A 105 5.93 10.72 5.78
N LEU A 106 6.66 11.65 6.37
CA LEU A 106 7.10 11.62 7.76
C LEU A 106 6.91 13.01 8.37
N GLY A 107 6.19 13.10 9.49
CA GLY A 107 6.10 14.33 10.28
C GLY A 107 5.43 15.49 9.55
N GLY A 108 4.43 15.21 8.71
CA GLY A 108 3.69 16.25 8.01
C GLY A 108 4.18 16.58 6.60
N ALA A 109 5.23 15.91 6.10
CA ALA A 109 5.84 16.25 4.81
C ALA A 109 6.31 15.02 4.04
N VAL A 110 6.41 15.15 2.71
CA VAL A 110 7.07 14.15 1.88
C VAL A 110 8.54 14.04 2.28
N SER A 111 8.93 12.86 2.74
CA SER A 111 10.29 12.56 3.20
C SER A 111 11.11 11.81 2.15
N TRP A 112 10.45 11.06 1.28
CA TRP A 112 11.08 10.25 0.25
C TRP A 112 10.10 9.95 -0.88
N GLY A 113 10.63 9.91 -2.11
CA GLY A 113 9.86 9.71 -3.32
C GLY A 113 9.36 11.02 -3.95
N PRO A 114 8.51 10.91 -5.00
CA PRO A 114 7.98 9.64 -5.50
C PRO A 114 9.05 8.82 -6.24
N CYS A 115 9.00 7.50 -6.09
CA CYS A 115 9.91 6.56 -6.73
C CYS A 115 9.13 5.60 -7.61
N PHE A 116 9.76 5.17 -8.71
CA PHE A 116 9.19 4.29 -9.73
C PHE A 116 10.26 3.35 -10.27
N ASP A 117 9.87 2.10 -10.50
CA ASP A 117 10.69 1.09 -11.16
C ASP A 117 9.78 0.09 -11.88
N ASP A 118 9.94 -0.02 -13.20
CA ASP A 118 9.22 -0.93 -14.11
C ASP A 118 10.10 -2.07 -14.65
N VAL A 119 11.37 -2.12 -14.22
CA VAL A 119 12.33 -3.15 -14.60
C VAL A 119 12.51 -4.15 -13.45
N LEU A 120 12.62 -3.64 -12.22
CA LEU A 120 12.72 -4.42 -10.98
C LEU A 120 13.86 -5.46 -11.03
N ASP A 121 14.99 -5.11 -11.63
CA ASP A 121 16.17 -5.97 -11.78
C ASP A 121 17.23 -5.76 -10.67
N GLY A 122 17.11 -4.68 -9.91
CA GLY A 122 17.96 -4.36 -8.78
C GLY A 122 17.67 -5.20 -7.52
N PRO A 123 18.45 -4.99 -6.44
CA PRO A 123 18.20 -5.63 -5.16
C PRO A 123 16.78 -5.35 -4.66
N ARG A 124 16.09 -6.37 -4.14
CA ARG A 124 14.68 -6.25 -3.74
C ARG A 124 14.45 -5.16 -2.70
N GLU A 125 15.42 -4.88 -1.85
CA GLU A 125 15.36 -3.82 -0.83
C GLU A 125 15.31 -2.41 -1.43
N GLN A 126 15.74 -2.27 -2.69
CA GLN A 126 15.73 -1.01 -3.44
C GLN A 126 14.46 -0.84 -4.26
N TRP A 127 13.65 -1.91 -4.42
CA TRP A 127 12.37 -1.81 -5.12
C TRP A 127 11.46 -0.80 -4.38
N PRO A 128 10.71 0.06 -5.09
CA PRO A 128 9.99 1.18 -4.48
C PRO A 128 9.15 0.83 -3.25
N ILE A 129 8.39 -0.27 -3.28
CA ILE A 129 7.55 -0.67 -2.14
C ILE A 129 8.41 -1.13 -0.96
N ASN A 130 9.40 -1.99 -1.19
CA ASN A 130 10.28 -2.46 -0.13
C ASN A 130 11.06 -1.32 0.51
N ALA A 131 11.58 -0.40 -0.31
CA ALA A 131 12.26 0.80 0.15
C ALA A 131 11.34 1.71 0.98
N ALA A 132 10.06 1.82 0.63
CA ALA A 132 9.07 2.56 1.41
C ALA A 132 8.78 1.87 2.75
N LEU A 133 8.50 0.56 2.76
CA LEU A 133 8.24 -0.22 3.98
C LEU A 133 9.38 -0.11 5.00
N LEU A 134 10.63 -0.20 4.54
CA LEU A 134 11.81 -0.01 5.39
C LEU A 134 11.88 1.38 6.03
N ARG A 135 11.33 2.40 5.37
CA ARG A 135 11.25 3.77 5.90
C ARG A 135 10.08 3.96 6.86
N LEU A 136 9.02 3.16 6.73
CA LEU A 136 7.94 3.11 7.71
C LEU A 136 8.36 2.44 9.01
N GLY A 137 9.47 1.71 9.01
CA GLY A 137 10.00 1.00 10.17
C GLY A 137 9.76 -0.50 10.16
N VAL A 138 9.33 -1.07 9.03
CA VAL A 138 9.19 -2.53 8.88
C VAL A 138 10.51 -3.22 9.19
N GLU A 139 10.45 -4.17 10.11
CA GLU A 139 11.58 -5.01 10.48
C GLU A 139 11.88 -6.01 9.36
N ARG A 140 13.17 -6.18 9.05
CA ARG A 140 13.60 -7.10 8.01
C ARG A 140 13.60 -8.53 8.54
N GLY A 141 12.93 -9.43 7.81
CA GLY A 141 13.14 -10.86 7.94
C GLY A 141 14.55 -11.26 7.50
N ALA A 142 15.05 -12.38 8.04
CA ALA A 142 16.37 -12.90 7.68
C ALA A 142 16.43 -13.49 6.26
N TRP A 143 15.29 -13.92 5.71
CA TRP A 143 15.20 -14.69 4.46
C TRP A 143 14.09 -14.20 3.51
N ILE A 144 13.28 -13.25 3.96
CA ILE A 144 12.08 -12.78 3.26
C ILE A 144 12.20 -11.26 3.09
N ASP A 145 11.81 -10.75 1.92
CA ASP A 145 11.82 -9.30 1.67
C ASP A 145 10.69 -8.58 2.44
N PRO A 146 10.80 -7.26 2.67
CA PRO A 146 9.82 -6.51 3.46
C PRO A 146 8.37 -6.67 2.96
N PHE A 147 8.15 -6.73 1.65
CA PHE A 147 6.82 -6.90 1.04
C PHE A 147 6.18 -8.23 1.47
N ALA A 148 6.93 -9.32 1.38
CA ALA A 148 6.43 -10.60 1.82
C ALA A 148 6.34 -10.68 3.36
N GLU A 149 7.27 -10.06 4.07
CA GLU A 149 7.33 -10.04 5.54
C GLU A 149 6.09 -9.39 6.18
N VAL A 150 5.58 -8.29 5.61
CA VAL A 150 4.35 -7.65 6.11
C VAL A 150 3.06 -8.32 5.63
N GLY A 151 3.16 -9.30 4.71
CA GLY A 151 1.99 -9.99 4.16
C GLY A 151 1.35 -9.31 2.95
N LEU A 152 2.02 -8.39 2.24
CA LEU A 152 1.45 -7.77 1.03
C LEU A 152 1.21 -8.76 -0.13
N HIS A 153 1.82 -9.95 -0.05
CA HIS A 153 1.65 -11.03 -1.00
C HIS A 153 0.35 -11.83 -0.82
N LEU A 154 -0.41 -11.59 0.26
CA LEU A 154 -1.62 -12.33 0.60
C LEU A 154 -2.74 -12.13 -0.43
N GLU A 155 -2.94 -10.90 -0.87
CA GLU A 155 -3.92 -10.56 -1.90
C GLU A 155 -3.22 -9.99 -3.13
N ARG A 156 -3.78 -10.30 -4.29
CA ARG A 156 -3.18 -9.94 -5.58
C ARG A 156 -3.81 -8.71 -6.22
N SER A 157 -4.89 -8.18 -5.65
CA SER A 157 -5.53 -6.99 -6.18
C SER A 157 -6.04 -6.07 -5.08
N THR A 158 -6.21 -4.78 -5.40
CA THR A 158 -6.94 -3.82 -4.55
C THR A 158 -8.32 -4.37 -4.16
N ASP A 159 -9.04 -5.02 -5.09
CA ASP A 159 -10.32 -5.68 -4.81
C ASP A 159 -10.19 -6.87 -3.85
N GLY A 160 -9.10 -7.63 -3.96
CA GLY A 160 -8.76 -8.72 -3.02
C GLY A 160 -8.56 -8.17 -1.61
N TRP A 161 -7.77 -7.09 -1.47
CA TRP A 161 -7.57 -6.42 -0.19
C TRP A 161 -8.85 -5.83 0.41
N LEU A 162 -9.75 -5.27 -0.42
CA LEU A 162 -11.09 -4.87 0.03
C LEU A 162 -11.89 -6.06 0.57
N ALA A 163 -11.86 -7.20 -0.12
CA ALA A 163 -12.54 -8.41 0.33
C ALA A 163 -11.94 -8.95 1.63
N HIS A 164 -10.61 -8.92 1.76
CA HIS A 164 -9.87 -9.32 2.95
C HIS A 164 -10.26 -8.48 4.18
N GLY A 165 -10.17 -7.15 4.07
CA GLY A 165 -10.53 -6.26 5.17
C GLY A 165 -12.01 -6.35 5.57
N ARG A 166 -12.93 -6.53 4.61
CA ARG A 166 -14.36 -6.74 4.90
C ARG A 166 -14.63 -8.04 5.68
N ARG A 167 -13.78 -9.06 5.50
CA ARG A 167 -13.86 -10.31 6.25
C ARG A 167 -13.19 -10.22 7.63
N ARG A 168 -12.49 -9.13 7.94
CA ARG A 168 -11.70 -8.93 9.17
C ARG A 168 -10.72 -10.09 9.43
N LEU A 169 -10.13 -10.61 8.35
CA LEU A 169 -9.08 -11.62 8.48
C LEU A 169 -7.79 -10.91 8.89
N SER A 170 -7.11 -11.43 9.90
CA SER A 170 -5.75 -11.00 10.25
C SER A 170 -4.73 -11.74 9.36
N ALA A 171 -3.51 -11.24 9.28
CA ALA A 171 -2.43 -11.98 8.61
C ALA A 171 -2.17 -13.34 9.30
N ASP A 172 -2.34 -13.41 10.63
CA ASP A 172 -2.15 -14.63 11.43
C ASP A 172 -3.20 -15.72 11.14
N TYR A 173 -4.40 -15.34 10.68
CA TYR A 173 -5.46 -16.28 10.31
C TYR A 173 -5.05 -17.25 9.20
N TRP A 174 -4.09 -16.87 8.33
CA TRP A 174 -3.61 -17.76 7.28
C TRP A 174 -2.36 -18.55 7.67
N ASP A 175 -1.61 -18.16 8.71
CA ASP A 175 -0.57 -19.03 9.30
C ASP A 175 -1.25 -20.29 9.88
N GLU A 176 -2.41 -20.14 10.55
CA GLU A 176 -3.24 -21.28 10.98
C GLU A 176 -3.78 -22.13 9.82
N LEU A 177 -4.01 -21.51 8.65
CA LEU A 177 -4.58 -22.19 7.49
C LEU A 177 -3.50 -22.89 6.63
N VAL A 178 -2.29 -22.34 6.59
CA VAL A 178 -1.08 -22.97 6.03
C VAL A 178 -0.70 -24.18 6.89
N GLU A 179 -0.72 -24.07 8.23
CA GLU A 179 -0.51 -25.21 9.12
C GLU A 179 -1.56 -26.33 8.92
N GLN A 180 -2.81 -25.99 8.56
CA GLN A 180 -3.84 -26.97 8.25
C GLN A 180 -3.66 -27.66 6.90
N TRP A 181 -3.00 -27.01 5.93
CA TRP A 181 -2.72 -27.57 4.60
C TRP A 181 -1.42 -28.38 4.58
N GLU A 182 -0.44 -28.06 5.41
CA GLU A 182 0.79 -28.85 5.56
C GLU A 182 0.59 -30.12 6.39
N ASN A 183 -0.49 -30.20 7.18
CA ASN A 183 -0.87 -31.37 7.99
C ASN A 183 -1.90 -32.31 7.31
N GLN A 184 -2.13 -32.18 5.99
CA GLN A 184 -2.88 -33.15 5.15
C GLN A 184 -1.97 -33.85 4.14
#